data_AF-A0A3N5KB70-F1
#
_entry.id   AF-A0A3N5KB70-F1
#
_cell.length_a   1.000
_cell.length_b   1.000
_cell.length_c   1.000
_cell.angle_alpha   90.00
_cell.angle_beta   90.00
_cell.angle_gamma   90.00
#
_symmetry.space_group_name_H-M   'P 1'
#
loop_
_entity.id
_entity.type
_entity.pdbx_description
1 polymer ?
#
loop_
_entity_poly.entity_id
_entity_poly.type
_entity_poly.pdbx_seq_one_letter_code
_entity_poly.pdbx_strand_id
1 'polypeptide(L)'
;MEALTQITPTLDTPALLARVHVAPDSDDAGVFTALLDQAREVARPRALYTEAFVEGRGDDTVRIGGVTFTSRALRRKLDTVERVFPYVATCGHEMDGVDLPAGDVLVQYWWDAIKTELLAAARAHLAAHL
;
A
#
# COMPACT_ATOMS: atom_id res chain seq x y z
N MET A 1 -12.76 11.05 10.47
CA MET A 1 -12.16 10.39 9.30
C MET A 1 -11.33 11.41 8.56
N GLU A 2 -10.09 11.09 8.25
CA GLU A 2 -9.10 11.99 7.66
C GLU A 2 -8.40 11.30 6.48
N ALA A 3 -8.13 12.07 5.43
CA ALA A 3 -7.54 11.59 4.19
C ALA A 3 -6.17 12.23 3.95
N LEU A 4 -5.17 11.39 3.69
CA LEU A 4 -3.83 11.77 3.25
C LEU A 4 -3.77 11.59 1.73
N THR A 5 -3.81 12.70 1.00
CA THR A 5 -3.88 12.70 -0.47
C THR A 5 -2.60 13.19 -1.14
N GLN A 6 -1.67 13.75 -0.37
CA GLN A 6 -0.40 14.29 -0.84
C GLN A 6 0.75 13.43 -0.32
N ILE A 7 0.82 12.20 -0.81
CA ILE A 7 1.89 11.26 -0.47
C ILE A 7 2.89 11.26 -1.63
N THR A 8 4.15 11.63 -1.34
CA THR A 8 5.24 11.61 -2.32
C THR A 8 6.09 10.35 -2.10
N PRO A 9 5.87 9.27 -2.87
CA PRO A 9 6.62 8.04 -2.71
C PRO A 9 8.05 8.19 -3.23
N THR A 10 9.02 7.63 -2.52
CA THR A 10 10.38 7.45 -3.01
C THR A 10 10.50 6.05 -3.60
N LEU A 11 10.72 5.95 -4.91
CA LEU A 11 10.95 4.69 -5.60
C LEU A 11 12.45 4.50 -5.84
N ASP A 12 13.06 3.58 -5.08
CA ASP A 12 14.46 3.19 -5.21
C ASP A 12 14.62 2.21 -6.37
N THR A 13 15.08 2.73 -7.52
CA THR A 13 15.24 1.95 -8.75
C THR A 13 16.17 0.73 -8.55
N PRO A 14 17.40 0.86 -8.00
CA PRO A 14 18.25 -0.29 -7.70
C PRO A 14 17.57 -1.38 -6.84
N ALA A 15 16.89 -0.99 -5.75
CA ALA A 15 16.23 -1.95 -4.89
C ALA A 15 15.07 -2.67 -5.60
N LEU A 16 14.33 -1.94 -6.43
CA LEU A 16 13.22 -2.48 -7.20
C LEU A 16 13.68 -3.44 -8.28
N LEU A 17 14.73 -3.10 -9.03
CA LEU A 17 15.36 -4.00 -10.01
C LEU A 17 15.82 -5.30 -9.35
N ALA A 18 16.49 -5.20 -8.20
CA ALA A 18 16.93 -6.37 -7.44
C ALA A 18 15.76 -7.25 -6.99
N ARG A 19 14.65 -6.64 -6.55
CA ARG A 19 13.44 -7.34 -6.09
C ARG A 19 12.76 -8.12 -7.21
N VAL A 20 12.76 -7.59 -8.43
CA VAL A 20 12.18 -8.27 -9.60
C VAL A 20 13.22 -9.10 -10.37
N HIS A 21 14.43 -9.25 -9.81
CA HIS A 21 15.54 -10.01 -10.38
C HIS A 21 15.97 -9.56 -11.79
N VAL A 22 15.86 -8.26 -12.08
CA VAL A 22 16.35 -7.66 -13.33
C VAL A 22 17.80 -7.20 -13.14
N ALA A 23 18.68 -7.62 -14.04
CA ALA A 23 20.08 -7.21 -14.03
C ALA A 23 20.21 -5.71 -14.42
N PRO A 24 20.95 -4.87 -13.67
CA PRO A 24 20.97 -3.42 -13.92
C PRO A 24 21.44 -2.98 -15.32
N ASP A 25 22.29 -3.78 -15.96
CA ASP A 25 22.89 -3.47 -17.28
C ASP A 25 22.22 -4.24 -18.43
N SER A 26 20.97 -4.71 -18.27
CA SER A 26 20.21 -5.41 -19.31
C SER A 26 19.21 -4.52 -20.03
N ASP A 27 18.74 -4.95 -21.20
CA ASP A 27 17.65 -4.29 -21.92
C ASP A 27 16.36 -4.23 -21.06
N ASP A 28 16.09 -5.27 -20.27
CA ASP A 28 14.99 -5.34 -19.32
C ASP A 28 15.06 -4.22 -18.27
N ALA A 29 16.25 -3.83 -17.81
CA ALA A 29 16.40 -2.71 -16.88
C ALA A 29 15.98 -1.39 -17.51
N GLY A 30 16.23 -1.21 -18.81
CA GLY A 30 15.75 -0.06 -19.57
C GLY A 30 14.23 -0.01 -19.61
N VAL A 31 13.58 -1.14 -19.93
CA VAL A 31 12.11 -1.25 -19.94
C VAL A 31 11.52 -1.00 -18.55
N PHE A 32 12.08 -1.64 -17.52
CA PHE A 32 11.64 -1.46 -16.14
C PHE A 32 11.78 -0.02 -15.66
N THR A 33 12.87 0.65 -16.01
CA THR A 33 13.10 2.05 -15.67
C THR A 33 12.07 2.96 -16.34
N ALA A 34 11.71 2.71 -17.60
CA ALA A 34 10.65 3.45 -18.28
C ALA A 34 9.29 3.28 -17.59
N LEU A 35 8.96 2.06 -17.13
CA LEU A 35 7.77 1.82 -16.31
C LEU A 35 7.82 2.60 -14.99
N LEU A 36 8.97 2.65 -14.32
CA LEU A 36 9.12 3.44 -13.09
C LEU A 36 8.93 4.93 -13.31
N ASP A 37 9.46 5.47 -14.40
CA ASP A 37 9.31 6.89 -14.73
C ASP A 37 7.84 7.21 -15.02
N GLN A 38 7.16 6.37 -15.78
CA GLN A 38 5.72 6.51 -15.99
C GLN A 38 4.94 6.43 -14.67
N ALA A 39 5.28 5.48 -13.80
CA ALA A 39 4.66 5.36 -12.49
C ALA A 39 4.85 6.61 -11.62
N ARG A 40 6.04 7.23 -11.64
CA ARG A 40 6.31 8.49 -10.89
C ARG A 40 5.39 9.62 -11.33
N GLU A 41 5.06 9.69 -12.61
CA GLU A 41 4.18 10.74 -13.15
C GLU A 41 2.72 10.53 -12.79
N VAL A 42 2.23 9.28 -12.90
CA VAL A 42 0.81 8.96 -12.79
C VAL A 42 0.37 8.59 -11.38
N ALA A 43 1.27 8.04 -10.54
CA ALA A 43 0.91 7.53 -9.23
C ALA A 43 0.33 8.63 -8.33
N ARG A 44 -0.82 8.35 -7.73
CA ARG A 44 -1.44 9.20 -6.71
C ARG A 44 -1.79 8.34 -5.49
N PRO A 45 -0.77 7.87 -4.74
CA PRO A 45 -1.01 7.09 -3.53
C PRO A 45 -1.80 7.91 -2.50
N ARG A 46 -2.71 7.24 -1.80
CA ARG A 46 -3.59 7.86 -0.82
C ARG A 46 -3.76 6.94 0.38
N ALA A 47 -4.04 7.55 1.52
CA ALA A 47 -4.49 6.82 2.70
C ALA A 47 -5.69 7.53 3.33
N LEU A 48 -6.54 6.76 3.99
CA LEU A 48 -7.70 7.23 4.74
C LEU A 48 -7.69 6.52 6.07
N TYR A 49 -7.92 7.25 7.16
CA TYR A 49 -8.04 6.65 8.47
C TYR A 49 -9.15 7.31 9.28
N THR A 50 -9.55 6.65 10.35
CA THR A 50 -10.40 7.26 11.37
C THR A 50 -9.92 6.87 12.74
N GLU A 51 -10.00 7.80 13.69
CA GLU A 51 -9.88 7.45 15.10
C GLU A 51 -11.13 6.66 15.52
N ALA A 52 -10.91 5.56 16.25
CA ALA A 52 -11.98 4.76 16.85
C ALA A 52 -11.51 4.20 18.20
N PHE A 53 -12.47 3.85 19.06
CA PHE A 53 -12.20 3.30 20.39
C PHE A 53 -12.66 1.86 20.48
N VAL A 54 -11.99 1.07 21.32
CA VAL A 54 -12.43 -0.27 21.68
C VAL A 54 -13.58 -0.14 22.68
N GLU A 55 -14.79 -0.47 22.23
CA GLU A 55 -16.02 -0.28 22.99
C GLU A 55 -16.36 -1.48 23.88
N GLY A 56 -15.82 -2.65 23.55
CA GLY A 56 -16.09 -3.88 24.28
C GLY A 56 -15.24 -5.04 23.81
N ARG A 57 -15.00 -6.00 24.71
CA ARG A 57 -14.21 -7.20 24.47
C ARG A 57 -14.99 -8.41 24.99
N GLY A 58 -15.22 -9.39 24.13
CA GLY A 58 -15.70 -10.71 24.52
C GLY A 58 -14.55 -11.72 24.59
N ASP A 59 -14.90 -13.01 24.57
CA ASP A 59 -13.93 -14.12 24.55
C ASP A 59 -13.10 -14.10 23.26
N ASP A 60 -13.80 -14.09 22.12
CA ASP A 60 -13.21 -14.14 20.78
C ASP A 60 -13.60 -12.91 19.93
N THR A 61 -14.22 -11.90 20.54
CA THR A 61 -14.77 -10.73 19.85
C THR A 61 -14.26 -9.41 20.41
N VAL A 62 -14.22 -8.38 19.56
CA VAL A 62 -13.94 -7.00 19.94
C VAL A 62 -14.85 -6.06 19.17
N ARG A 63 -15.43 -5.06 19.84
CA ARG A 63 -16.28 -4.04 19.22
C ARG A 63 -15.50 -2.74 19.05
N ILE A 64 -15.44 -2.23 17.83
CA ILE A 64 -14.68 -1.03 17.46
C ILE A 64 -15.54 -0.20 16.52
N GLY A 65 -15.84 1.05 16.88
CA GLY A 65 -16.64 1.96 16.05
C GLY A 65 -18.01 1.38 15.68
N GLY A 66 -18.69 0.72 16.62
CA GLY A 66 -19.97 0.04 16.41
C GLY A 66 -19.92 -1.29 15.63
N VAL A 67 -18.75 -1.71 15.13
CA VAL A 67 -18.58 -2.97 14.39
C VAL A 67 -17.99 -4.04 15.30
N THR A 68 -18.60 -5.23 15.33
CA THR A 68 -18.08 -6.39 16.07
C THR A 68 -17.22 -7.24 15.15
N PHE A 69 -15.95 -7.38 15.50
CA PHE A 69 -15.01 -8.29 14.86
C PHE A 69 -14.93 -9.59 15.65
N THR A 70 -14.98 -10.73 14.96
CA THR A 70 -14.78 -12.07 15.56
C THR A 70 -13.40 -12.60 15.18
N SER A 71 -12.44 -12.48 16.10
CA SER A 71 -11.07 -12.95 15.92
C SER A 71 -10.33 -13.00 17.25
N ARG A 72 -9.94 -14.20 17.68
CA ARG A 72 -9.06 -14.41 18.85
C ARG A 72 -7.76 -13.64 18.76
N ALA A 73 -7.17 -13.57 17.57
CA ALA A 73 -5.92 -12.88 17.36
C ALA A 73 -6.08 -11.36 17.52
N LEU A 74 -7.14 -10.78 16.95
CA LEU A 74 -7.42 -9.35 17.08
C LEU A 74 -7.78 -8.99 18.51
N ARG A 75 -8.65 -9.79 19.17
CA ARG A 75 -9.01 -9.61 20.58
C ARG A 75 -7.74 -9.51 21.42
N ARG A 76 -6.89 -10.54 21.40
CA ARG A 76 -5.64 -10.59 22.18
C ARG A 76 -4.72 -9.40 21.92
N LYS A 77 -4.62 -8.94 20.66
CA LYS A 77 -3.80 -7.78 20.30
C LYS A 77 -4.35 -6.46 20.87
N LEU A 78 -5.62 -6.40 21.25
CA LEU A 78 -6.30 -5.21 21.74
C LEU A 78 -6.66 -5.27 23.23
N ASP A 79 -6.10 -6.22 23.99
CA ASP A 79 -6.40 -6.43 25.42
C ASP A 79 -6.18 -5.18 26.27
N THR A 80 -5.09 -4.46 26.00
CA THR A 80 -4.70 -3.23 26.71
C THR A 80 -4.80 -1.98 25.84
N VAL A 81 -5.40 -2.10 24.65
CA VAL A 81 -5.48 -1.01 23.66
C VAL A 81 -6.89 -0.43 23.69
N GLU A 82 -7.00 0.84 24.04
CA GLU A 82 -8.29 1.55 24.11
C GLU A 82 -8.63 2.31 22.83
N ARG A 83 -7.61 2.75 22.08
CA ARG A 83 -7.76 3.55 20.86
C ARG A 83 -7.07 2.88 19.69
N VAL A 84 -7.72 2.87 18.54
CA VAL A 84 -7.23 2.30 17.30
C VAL A 84 -7.50 3.25 16.13
N PHE A 85 -6.77 3.04 15.04
CA PHE A 85 -6.92 3.82 13.80
C PHE A 85 -7.18 2.88 12.62
N PRO A 86 -8.43 2.41 12.42
CA PRO A 86 -8.78 1.70 11.21
C PRO A 86 -8.45 2.55 9.98
N TYR A 87 -7.86 1.92 8.96
CA TYR A 87 -7.39 2.64 7.79
C TYR A 87 -7.53 1.84 6.50
N VAL A 88 -7.45 2.57 5.38
CA VAL A 88 -7.29 2.07 4.02
C VAL A 88 -6.13 2.82 3.39
N ALA A 89 -5.25 2.12 2.68
CA ALA A 89 -4.19 2.72 1.87
C ALA A 89 -4.25 2.17 0.44
N THR A 90 -3.86 2.97 -0.54
CA THR A 90 -3.89 2.61 -1.97
C THR A 90 -2.72 3.26 -2.71
N CYS A 91 -2.25 2.63 -3.79
CA CYS A 91 -1.30 3.22 -4.74
C CYS A 91 -1.97 4.21 -5.71
N GLY A 92 -3.31 4.29 -5.72
CA GLY A 92 -4.10 5.11 -6.63
C GLY A 92 -4.59 4.32 -7.85
N HIS A 93 -5.84 4.57 -8.26
CA HIS A 93 -6.43 3.92 -9.44
C HIS A 93 -5.84 4.45 -10.76
N GLU A 94 -5.19 5.61 -10.72
CA GLU A 94 -4.46 6.20 -11.83
C GLU A 94 -3.44 5.21 -12.44
N MET A 95 -2.89 4.32 -11.61
CA MET A 95 -2.00 3.24 -12.05
C MET A 95 -2.69 2.17 -12.92
N ASP A 96 -4.00 1.96 -12.75
CA ASP A 96 -4.78 1.02 -13.57
C ASP A 96 -5.22 1.65 -14.90
N GLY A 97 -5.15 2.99 -15.02
CA GLY A 97 -5.48 3.71 -16.24
C GLY A 97 -4.36 3.73 -17.28
N VAL A 98 -3.19 3.19 -16.94
CA VAL A 98 -2.05 3.07 -17.85
C VAL A 98 -2.27 1.89 -18.79
N ASP A 99 -2.25 2.17 -20.09
CA ASP A 99 -2.28 1.14 -21.13
C ASP A 99 -0.88 0.51 -21.26
N LEU A 100 -0.81 -0.78 -20.99
CA LEU A 100 0.42 -1.56 -21.05
C LEU A 100 0.33 -2.55 -22.21
N PRO A 101 1.47 -2.94 -22.82
CA PRO A 101 1.48 -3.92 -23.89
C PRO A 101 0.70 -5.19 -23.53
N ALA A 102 -0.37 -5.45 -24.28
CA ALA A 102 -1.23 -6.61 -24.05
C ALA A 102 -0.46 -7.91 -24.34
N GLY A 103 -0.54 -8.86 -23.40
CA GLY A 103 0.13 -10.16 -23.53
C GLY A 103 1.59 -10.19 -23.07
N ASP A 104 2.18 -9.05 -22.71
CA ASP A 104 3.49 -9.02 -22.08
C ASP A 104 3.39 -9.24 -20.57
N VAL A 105 3.43 -10.51 -20.17
CA VAL A 105 3.30 -10.93 -18.77
C VAL A 105 4.40 -10.32 -17.89
N LEU A 106 5.59 -10.07 -18.44
CA LEU A 106 6.72 -9.56 -17.68
C LEU A 106 6.53 -8.08 -17.35
N VAL A 107 6.07 -7.28 -18.31
CA VAL A 107 5.68 -5.88 -18.09
C VAL A 107 4.54 -5.75 -17.08
N GLN A 108 3.51 -6.61 -17.18
CA GLN A 108 2.40 -6.61 -16.20
C GLN A 108 2.91 -6.93 -14.79
N TYR A 109 3.74 -7.95 -14.66
CA TYR A 109 4.36 -8.33 -13.38
C TYR A 109 5.19 -7.18 -12.79
N TRP A 110 6.01 -6.52 -13.59
CA TRP A 110 6.79 -5.37 -13.15
C TRP A 110 5.91 -4.20 -12.73
N TRP A 111 4.84 -3.91 -13.47
CA TRP A 111 3.88 -2.87 -13.10
C TRP A 111 3.21 -3.14 -11.75
N ASP A 112 2.80 -4.38 -11.49
CA ASP A 112 2.25 -4.78 -10.20
C ASP A 112 3.27 -4.71 -9.06
N ALA A 113 4.54 -5.02 -9.33
CA ALA A 113 5.62 -4.84 -8.37
C ALA A 113 5.84 -3.35 -8.01
N ILE A 114 5.65 -2.45 -8.98
CA ILE A 114 5.71 -1.00 -8.75
C ILE A 114 4.48 -0.52 -7.97
N LYS A 115 3.26 -0.95 -8.33
CA LYS A 115 2.03 -0.68 -7.55
C LYS A 115 2.17 -1.09 -6.08
N THR A 116 2.78 -2.26 -5.85
CA THR A 116 3.05 -2.77 -4.50
C THR A 116 3.97 -1.83 -3.71
N GLU A 117 5.01 -1.28 -4.35
CA GLU A 117 5.89 -0.31 -3.70
C GLU A 117 5.15 0.98 -3.33
N LEU A 118 4.34 1.50 -4.25
CA LEU A 118 3.55 2.72 -4.04
C LEU A 118 2.55 2.54 -2.89
N LEU A 119 1.90 1.37 -2.80
CA LEU A 119 1.03 1.02 -1.68
C LEU A 119 1.82 0.93 -0.37
N ALA A 120 3.01 0.34 -0.39
CA ALA A 120 3.88 0.27 0.78
C ALA A 120 4.30 1.67 1.27
N ALA A 121 4.63 2.58 0.35
CA ALA A 121 4.93 3.97 0.64
C ALA A 121 3.72 4.69 1.25
N ALA A 122 2.51 4.49 0.72
CA ALA A 122 1.28 5.06 1.30
C ALA A 122 1.05 4.58 2.74
N ARG A 123 1.24 3.28 2.99
CA ARG A 123 1.12 2.69 4.33
C ARG A 123 2.19 3.22 5.28
N ALA A 124 3.43 3.33 4.83
CA ALA A 124 4.54 3.85 5.63
C ALA A 124 4.32 5.32 6.01
N HIS A 125 3.87 6.13 5.05
CA HIS A 125 3.54 7.54 5.30
C HIS A 125 2.40 7.68 6.32
N LEU A 126 1.32 6.90 6.18
CA LEU A 126 0.24 6.87 7.16
C LEU A 126 0.75 6.45 8.55
N ALA A 127 1.58 5.40 8.63
CA ALA A 127 2.11 4.93 9.90
C ALA A 127 3.04 5.94 10.59
N ALA A 128 3.71 6.81 9.83
CA ALA A 128 4.51 7.91 10.38
C ALA A 128 3.66 9.12 10.81
N HIS A 129 2.45 9.25 10.27
CA HIS A 129 1.50 10.33 10.60
C HIS A 129 0.69 10.04 11.88
N LEU A 130 0.40 8.77 12.16
CA LEU A 130 -0.35 8.30 13.33
C LEU A 130 0.52 8.15 14.58
#